data_AF-F4S3N9-F1
#
_entry.id   AF-F4S3N9-F1
#
_cell.length_a   1.000
_cell.length_b   1.000
_cell.length_c   1.000
_cell.angle_alpha   90.00
_cell.angle_beta   90.00
_cell.angle_gamma   90.00
#
_symmetry.space_group_name_H-M   'P 1'
#
loop_
_entity.id
_entity.type
_entity.pdbx_description
1 polymer ?
#
loop_
_entity_poly.entity_id
_entity_poly.type
_entity_poly.pdbx_seq_one_letter_code
_entity_poly.pdbx_strand_id
1 'polypeptide(L)'
;TVLNFALTLENLEAQLYQEALAIFPPAVMQKAGLSAFQLTDEQTHVQTLQAAIQAAGGTPFAGCQFNFRSVLTDPITFISSARSIEAAGVSAYIGAASLITNAGVLGAAATILPIESRHSTLLNLFAGGSGTPQAFDIPLAPPQVLAIVGGLLQNC
;
A
#
# COMPACT_ATOMS: atom_id res chain seq x y z
N THR A 1 -14.74 8.37 -3.29
CA THR A 1 -14.13 9.53 -2.58
C THR A 1 -12.64 9.28 -2.48
N VAL A 2 -11.85 10.31 -2.16
CA VAL A 2 -10.40 10.16 -1.92
C VAL A 2 -10.12 9.11 -0.82
N LEU A 3 -10.97 9.04 0.21
CA LEU A 3 -10.81 8.06 1.28
C LEU A 3 -11.19 6.64 0.91
N ASN A 4 -12.26 6.45 0.13
CA ASN A 4 -12.57 5.12 -0.37
C ASN A 4 -11.53 4.63 -1.38
N PHE A 5 -10.85 5.56 -2.08
CA PHE A 5 -9.70 5.23 -2.90
C PHE A 5 -8.51 4.77 -2.05
N ALA A 6 -8.11 5.55 -1.04
CA ALA A 6 -7.06 5.13 -0.09
C ALA A 6 -7.39 3.80 0.58
N LEU A 7 -8.62 3.63 1.10
CA LEU A 7 -9.10 2.37 1.67
C LEU A 7 -8.99 1.20 0.69
N THR A 8 -9.21 1.42 -0.61
CA THR A 8 -9.06 0.37 -1.61
C THR A 8 -7.60 -0.05 -1.76
N LEU A 9 -6.66 0.89 -1.69
CA LEU A 9 -5.22 0.60 -1.74
C LEU A 9 -4.76 -0.17 -0.50
N GLU A 10 -5.17 0.27 0.69
CA GLU A 10 -4.84 -0.43 1.95
C GLU A 10 -5.39 -1.87 1.97
N ASN A 11 -6.59 -2.10 1.42
CA ASN A 11 -7.11 -3.46 1.28
C ASN A 11 -6.31 -4.30 0.27
N LEU A 12 -5.81 -3.67 -0.80
CA LEU A 12 -4.96 -4.32 -1.79
C LEU A 12 -3.66 -4.77 -1.15
N GLU A 13 -2.99 -3.91 -0.39
CA GLU A 13 -1.72 -4.20 0.31
C GLU A 13 -1.93 -5.24 1.41
N ALA A 14 -2.97 -5.08 2.24
CA ALA A 14 -3.31 -6.05 3.29
C ALA A 14 -3.51 -7.46 2.72
N GLN A 15 -4.28 -7.59 1.63
CA GLN A 15 -4.52 -8.90 1.01
C GLN A 15 -3.28 -9.42 0.29
N LEU A 16 -2.52 -8.56 -0.40
CA LEU A 16 -1.27 -8.95 -1.05
C LEU A 16 -0.28 -9.55 -0.05
N TYR A 17 -0.07 -8.91 1.10
CA TYR A 17 0.89 -9.39 2.10
C TYR A 17 0.42 -10.64 2.83
N GLN A 18 -0.88 -10.76 3.08
CA GLN A 18 -1.45 -12.00 3.60
C GLN A 18 -1.20 -13.18 2.65
N GLU A 19 -1.48 -13.01 1.35
CA GLU A 19 -1.27 -14.06 0.35
C GLU A 19 0.23 -14.34 0.12
N ALA A 20 1.05 -13.30 0.05
CA ALA A 20 2.49 -13.43 -0.14
C ALA A 20 3.15 -14.21 0.99
N LEU A 21 2.80 -13.93 2.26
CA LEU A 21 3.36 -14.65 3.41
C LEU A 21 2.91 -16.11 3.48
N ALA A 22 1.75 -16.45 2.91
CA ALA A 22 1.29 -17.83 2.79
C ALA A 22 2.09 -18.62 1.73
N ILE A 23 2.46 -17.98 0.62
CA ILE A 23 3.20 -18.62 -0.48
C ILE A 23 4.72 -18.59 -0.22
N PHE A 24 5.23 -17.48 0.32
CA PHE A 24 6.63 -17.19 0.57
C PHE A 24 6.89 -16.97 2.08
N PRO A 25 6.78 -18.01 2.91
CA PRO A 25 7.11 -17.89 4.33
C PRO A 25 8.57 -17.45 4.52
N PRO A 26 8.97 -16.94 5.70
CA PRO A 26 10.30 -16.35 5.93
C PRO A 26 11.48 -17.21 5.45
N ALA A 27 11.38 -18.55 5.58
CA ALA A 27 12.42 -19.47 5.10
C ALA A 27 12.59 -19.47 3.57
N VAL A 28 11.52 -19.24 2.80
CA VAL A 28 11.58 -19.11 1.33
C VAL A 28 12.21 -17.77 0.95
N MET A 29 11.83 -16.68 1.61
CA MET A 29 12.43 -15.35 1.42
C MET A 29 13.94 -15.38 1.69
N GLN A 30 14.35 -15.99 2.82
CA GLN A 30 15.77 -16.16 3.17
C GLN A 30 16.54 -16.96 2.13
N LYS A 31 15.96 -18.04 1.59
CA LYS A 31 16.60 -18.82 0.51
C LYS A 31 16.75 -18.01 -0.79
N ALA A 32 15.89 -17.04 -1.03
CA ALA A 32 15.99 -16.10 -2.14
C ALA A 32 16.99 -14.96 -1.88
N GLY A 33 17.71 -14.97 -0.75
CA GLY A 33 18.65 -13.91 -0.36
C GLY A 33 17.96 -12.66 0.20
N LEU A 34 16.66 -12.73 0.50
CA LEU A 34 15.89 -11.63 1.05
C LEU A 34 15.83 -11.76 2.57
N SER A 35 15.94 -10.65 3.29
CA SER A 35 15.64 -10.61 4.72
C SER A 35 14.18 -10.96 5.00
N ALA A 36 13.89 -11.38 6.23
CA ALA A 36 12.53 -11.69 6.64
C ALA A 36 11.63 -10.46 6.44
N PHE A 37 10.59 -10.65 5.63
CA PHE A 37 9.60 -9.63 5.31
C PHE A 37 8.49 -9.67 6.37
N GLN A 38 8.25 -8.54 7.03
CA GLN A 38 7.16 -8.37 8.00
C GLN A 38 6.58 -6.96 7.87
N LEU A 39 5.58 -6.80 7.00
CA LEU A 39 4.71 -5.63 6.97
C LEU A 39 3.36 -6.05 7.55
N THR A 40 3.09 -5.62 8.78
CA THR A 40 1.92 -6.06 9.56
C THR A 40 0.91 -4.94 9.81
N ASP A 41 1.15 -3.75 9.26
CA ASP A 41 0.43 -2.53 9.62
C ASP A 41 -0.83 -2.33 8.75
N GLU A 42 -0.90 -2.87 7.52
CA GLU A 42 -2.00 -2.61 6.57
C GLU A 42 -3.38 -2.91 7.13
N GLN A 43 -3.52 -3.98 7.90
CA GLN A 43 -4.82 -4.30 8.48
C GLN A 43 -5.26 -3.25 9.50
N THR A 44 -4.31 -2.64 10.21
CA THR A 44 -4.53 -1.52 11.13
C THR A 44 -4.81 -0.22 10.36
N HIS A 45 -4.14 0.02 9.22
CA HIS A 45 -4.44 1.14 8.33
C HIS A 45 -5.87 1.05 7.77
N VAL A 46 -6.28 -0.12 7.27
CA VAL A 46 -7.66 -0.40 6.82
C VAL A 46 -8.67 -0.06 7.90
N GLN A 47 -8.48 -0.55 9.12
CA GLN A 47 -9.38 -0.28 10.25
C GLN A 47 -9.43 1.22 10.59
N THR A 48 -8.28 1.89 10.57
CA THR A 48 -8.16 3.32 10.85
C THR A 48 -8.91 4.15 9.81
N LEU A 49 -8.77 3.84 8.53
CA LEU A 49 -9.50 4.50 7.45
C LEU A 49 -11.00 4.23 7.50
N GLN A 50 -11.42 2.99 7.76
CA GLN A 50 -12.84 2.66 7.92
C GLN A 50 -13.48 3.50 9.03
N ALA A 51 -12.81 3.59 10.19
CA ALA A 51 -13.27 4.42 11.30
C ALA A 51 -13.31 5.90 10.94
N ALA A 52 -12.28 6.42 10.27
CA ALA A 52 -12.23 7.83 9.84
C ALA A 52 -13.33 8.16 8.82
N ILE A 53 -13.61 7.26 7.87
CA ILE A 53 -14.69 7.41 6.88
C ILE A 53 -16.06 7.43 7.58
N GLN A 54 -16.30 6.50 8.48
CA GLN A 54 -17.56 6.44 9.25
C GLN A 54 -17.74 7.69 10.12
N ALA A 55 -16.70 8.13 10.82
CA ALA A 55 -16.73 9.33 11.65
C ALA A 55 -16.97 10.61 10.82
N ALA A 56 -16.54 10.64 9.57
CA ALA A 56 -16.83 11.70 8.62
C ALA A 56 -18.22 11.60 7.95
N GLY A 57 -19.05 10.62 8.35
CA GLY A 57 -20.40 10.40 7.81
C GLY A 57 -20.43 9.68 6.46
N GLY A 58 -19.31 9.10 6.03
CA GLY A 58 -19.22 8.30 4.80
C GLY A 58 -19.42 6.81 5.05
N THR A 59 -19.55 6.06 3.96
CA THR A 59 -19.60 4.59 3.97
C THR A 59 -18.28 4.03 3.47
N PRO A 60 -17.55 3.22 4.27
CA PRO A 60 -16.35 2.53 3.81
C PRO A 60 -16.66 1.60 2.64
N PHE A 61 -15.89 1.72 1.58
CA PHE A 61 -16.01 0.86 0.40
C PHE A 61 -15.30 -0.49 0.61
N ALA A 62 -15.91 -1.58 0.16
CA ALA A 62 -15.39 -2.94 0.28
C ALA A 62 -15.68 -3.80 -0.97
N GLY A 63 -15.91 -3.17 -2.13
CA GLY A 63 -16.40 -3.88 -3.33
C GLY A 63 -15.31 -4.52 -4.21
N CYS A 64 -14.06 -4.07 -4.09
CA CYS A 64 -12.97 -4.56 -4.93
C CYS A 64 -12.53 -5.98 -4.54
N GLN A 65 -12.19 -6.78 -5.54
CA GLN A 65 -11.39 -7.99 -5.43
C GLN A 65 -10.00 -7.73 -6.01
N PHE A 66 -9.03 -8.59 -5.69
CA PHE A 66 -7.67 -8.45 -6.19
C PHE A 66 -7.16 -9.74 -6.82
N ASN A 67 -6.31 -9.60 -7.83
CA ASN A 67 -5.67 -10.72 -8.52
C ASN A 67 -4.15 -10.53 -8.53
N PHE A 68 -3.48 -11.33 -7.70
CA PHE A 68 -2.03 -11.24 -7.51
C PHE A 68 -1.23 -12.30 -8.26
N ARG A 69 -1.86 -13.07 -9.17
CA ARG A 69 -1.19 -14.18 -9.87
C ARG A 69 0.08 -13.75 -10.62
N SER A 70 0.08 -12.53 -11.17
CA SER A 70 1.22 -11.99 -11.92
C SER A 70 2.35 -11.49 -11.02
N VAL A 71 2.08 -11.18 -9.75
CA VAL A 71 3.05 -10.58 -8.82
C VAL A 71 3.53 -11.56 -7.75
N LEU A 72 2.83 -12.68 -7.55
CA LEU A 72 3.20 -13.75 -6.61
C LEU A 72 3.79 -14.98 -7.33
N THR A 73 4.59 -14.77 -8.38
CA THR A 73 5.24 -15.85 -9.13
C THR A 73 6.47 -16.40 -8.41
N ASP A 74 7.22 -15.52 -7.74
CA ASP A 74 8.44 -15.82 -6.99
C ASP A 74 8.76 -14.66 -6.01
N PRO A 75 9.63 -14.89 -5.00
CA PRO A 75 9.96 -13.87 -4.01
C PRO A 75 10.51 -12.55 -4.56
N ILE A 76 11.29 -12.60 -5.65
CA ILE A 76 11.91 -11.40 -6.24
C ILE A 76 10.86 -10.58 -6.97
N THR A 77 10.01 -11.23 -7.77
CA THR A 77 8.87 -10.58 -8.44
C THR A 77 7.90 -9.97 -7.43
N PHE A 78 7.63 -10.67 -6.32
CA PHE A 78 6.81 -10.16 -5.23
C PHE A 78 7.41 -8.88 -4.62
N ILE A 79 8.68 -8.90 -4.18
CA ILE A 79 9.32 -7.71 -3.58
C ILE A 79 9.36 -6.54 -4.57
N SER A 80 9.64 -6.79 -5.84
CA SER A 80 9.63 -5.74 -6.88
C SER A 80 8.24 -5.12 -7.06
N SER A 81 7.19 -5.94 -6.98
CA SER A 81 5.80 -5.48 -7.12
C SER A 81 5.34 -4.74 -5.87
N ALA A 82 5.58 -5.29 -4.68
CA ALA A 82 5.30 -4.65 -3.40
C ALA A 82 5.95 -3.26 -3.31
N ARG A 83 7.23 -3.15 -3.70
CA ARG A 83 7.95 -1.86 -3.77
C ARG A 83 7.23 -0.82 -4.65
N SER A 84 6.66 -1.25 -5.77
CA SER A 84 5.94 -0.35 -6.69
C SER A 84 4.58 0.05 -6.15
N ILE A 85 3.89 -0.88 -5.49
CA ILE A 85 2.58 -0.68 -4.87
C ILE A 85 2.69 0.33 -3.71
N GLU A 86 3.64 0.12 -2.82
CA GLU A 86 3.92 0.97 -1.65
C GLU A 86 4.35 2.39 -2.03
N ALA A 87 5.21 2.51 -3.04
CA ALA A 87 5.54 3.81 -3.60
C ALA A 87 4.32 4.53 -4.19
N ALA A 88 3.38 3.77 -4.78
CA ALA A 88 2.12 4.32 -5.26
C ALA A 88 1.18 4.71 -4.11
N GLY A 89 1.13 3.95 -3.01
CA GLY A 89 0.41 4.27 -1.77
C GLY A 89 0.88 5.58 -1.15
N VAL A 90 2.19 5.73 -0.92
CA VAL A 90 2.82 6.99 -0.47
C VAL A 90 2.42 8.15 -1.38
N SER A 91 2.57 7.98 -2.69
CA SER A 91 2.25 9.01 -3.67
C SER A 91 0.76 9.37 -3.69
N ALA A 92 -0.12 8.40 -3.44
CA ALA A 92 -1.57 8.59 -3.35
C ALA A 92 -1.94 9.43 -2.12
N TYR A 93 -1.36 9.14 -0.95
CA TYR A 93 -1.58 9.92 0.27
C TYR A 93 -1.15 11.38 0.09
N ILE A 94 0.02 11.63 -0.50
CA ILE A 94 0.53 12.98 -0.72
C ILE A 94 -0.34 13.71 -1.77
N GLY A 95 -0.68 13.04 -2.88
CA GLY A 95 -1.56 13.62 -3.92
C GLY A 95 -2.98 13.91 -3.41
N ALA A 96 -3.45 13.15 -2.43
CA ALA A 96 -4.72 13.34 -1.77
C ALA A 96 -4.73 14.47 -0.73
N ALA A 97 -3.57 14.88 -0.19
CA ALA A 97 -3.49 15.72 1.00
C ALA A 97 -4.29 17.02 0.87
N SER A 98 -4.21 17.72 -0.27
CA SER A 98 -4.94 18.97 -0.50
C SER A 98 -6.44 18.79 -0.76
N LEU A 99 -6.91 17.56 -0.99
CA LEU A 99 -8.31 17.22 -1.25
C LEU A 99 -9.06 16.85 0.02
N ILE A 100 -8.36 16.58 1.12
CA ILE A 100 -8.94 16.19 2.41
C ILE A 100 -9.28 17.46 3.20
N THR A 101 -10.57 17.78 3.28
CA THR A 101 -11.07 18.96 4.03
C THR A 101 -11.44 18.66 5.47
N ASN A 102 -11.70 17.39 5.80
CA ASN A 102 -12.02 16.99 7.17
C ASN A 102 -10.72 16.79 7.98
N ALA A 103 -10.56 17.55 9.06
CA ALA A 103 -9.34 17.54 9.87
C ALA A 103 -9.07 16.19 10.55
N GLY A 104 -10.10 15.46 10.99
CA GLY A 104 -9.94 14.13 11.59
C GLY A 104 -9.45 13.10 10.57
N VAL A 105 -9.99 13.18 9.36
CA VAL A 105 -9.54 12.37 8.22
C VAL A 105 -8.10 12.71 7.83
N LEU A 106 -7.77 14.00 7.74
CA LEU A 106 -6.41 14.44 7.43
C LEU A 106 -5.43 13.95 8.50
N GLY A 107 -5.84 13.99 9.77
CA GLY A 107 -5.06 13.44 10.88
C GLY A 107 -4.79 11.94 10.73
N ALA A 108 -5.80 11.15 10.41
CA ALA A 108 -5.63 9.72 10.15
C ALA A 108 -4.68 9.45 8.98
N ALA A 109 -4.89 10.11 7.83
CA ALA A 109 -4.03 10.00 6.66
C ALA A 109 -2.58 10.41 6.96
N ALA A 110 -2.38 11.49 7.74
CA ALA A 110 -1.06 11.97 8.13
C ALA A 110 -0.32 11.01 9.09
N THR A 111 -1.05 10.16 9.83
CA THR A 111 -0.43 9.12 10.67
C THR A 111 -0.07 7.86 9.89
N ILE A 112 -0.81 7.53 8.82
CA ILE A 112 -0.56 6.35 7.98
C ILE A 112 0.63 6.60 7.05
N LEU A 113 0.65 7.73 6.33
CA LEU A 113 1.70 8.09 5.38
C LEU A 113 3.16 7.83 5.83
N PRO A 114 3.60 8.20 7.07
CA PRO A 114 4.97 7.91 7.50
C PRO A 114 5.25 6.41 7.71
N ILE A 115 4.23 5.58 7.92
CA ILE A 115 4.37 4.12 8.01
C ILE A 115 4.56 3.53 6.60
N GLU A 116 3.70 3.90 5.64
CA GLU A 116 3.87 3.57 4.21
C GLU A 116 5.27 3.96 3.68
N SER A 117 5.75 5.13 4.10
CA SER A 117 7.09 5.59 3.71
C SER A 117 8.20 4.68 4.25
N ARG A 118 8.03 4.10 5.44
CA ARG A 118 8.97 3.14 6.05
C ARG A 118 8.88 1.79 5.38
N HIS A 119 7.69 1.33 5.02
CA HIS A 119 7.50 0.11 4.23
C HIS A 119 8.19 0.22 2.87
N SER A 120 7.94 1.30 2.14
CA SER A 120 8.66 1.63 0.90
C SER A 120 10.18 1.68 1.08
N THR A 121 10.67 2.26 2.19
CA THR A 121 12.09 2.25 2.56
C THR A 121 12.62 0.82 2.70
N LEU A 122 11.94 -0.03 3.48
CA LEU A 122 12.35 -1.42 3.71
C LEU A 122 12.38 -2.22 2.41
N LEU A 123 11.36 -2.06 1.56
CA LEU A 123 11.28 -2.72 0.26
C LEU A 123 12.38 -2.28 -0.71
N ASN A 124 12.75 -0.99 -0.71
CA ASN A 124 13.92 -0.52 -1.44
C ASN A 124 15.21 -1.20 -0.96
N LEU A 125 15.41 -1.30 0.36
CA LEU A 125 16.59 -1.96 0.94
C LEU A 125 16.62 -3.45 0.63
N PHE A 126 15.48 -4.15 0.66
CA PHE A 126 15.38 -5.57 0.32
C PHE A 126 15.70 -5.83 -1.16
N ALA A 127 15.42 -4.87 -2.03
CA ALA A 127 15.81 -4.90 -3.44
C ALA A 127 17.27 -4.45 -3.69
N GLY A 128 18.05 -4.16 -2.64
CA GLY A 128 19.44 -3.69 -2.76
C GLY A 128 19.58 -2.22 -3.18
N GLY A 129 18.52 -1.43 -3.09
CA GLY A 129 18.48 -0.01 -3.42
C GLY A 129 18.78 0.92 -2.25
N SER A 130 18.63 2.24 -2.47
CA SER A 130 18.69 3.25 -1.41
C SER A 130 17.39 3.28 -0.62
N GLY A 131 17.47 3.35 0.71
CA GLY A 131 16.30 3.56 1.57
C GLY A 131 15.62 4.92 1.34
N THR A 132 16.36 5.91 0.87
CA THR A 132 15.87 7.24 0.51
C THR A 132 16.35 7.59 -0.91
N PRO A 133 15.69 7.06 -1.96
CA PRO A 133 16.15 7.21 -3.34
C PRO A 133 16.00 8.65 -3.87
N GLN A 134 15.11 9.44 -3.26
CA GLN A 134 14.92 10.86 -3.58
C GLN A 134 14.71 11.71 -2.32
N ALA A 135 14.85 13.03 -2.47
CA ALA A 135 14.64 13.99 -1.38
C ALA A 135 13.16 14.34 -1.14
N PHE A 136 12.30 14.14 -2.15
CA PHE A 136 10.87 14.41 -2.08
C PHE A 136 10.11 13.33 -2.84
N ASP A 137 9.06 12.78 -2.22
CA ASP A 137 8.15 11.88 -2.91
C ASP A 137 7.23 12.65 -3.88
N ILE A 138 6.73 11.95 -4.89
CA ILE A 138 6.00 12.54 -6.00
C ILE A 138 4.50 12.36 -5.74
N PRO A 139 3.71 13.44 -5.59
CA PRO A 139 2.26 13.30 -5.49
C PRO A 139 1.67 12.76 -6.79
N LEU A 140 0.80 11.75 -6.69
CA LEU A 140 0.09 11.19 -7.83
C LEU A 140 -1.42 11.40 -7.71
N ALA A 141 -2.05 11.78 -8.82
CA ALA A 141 -3.50 11.81 -8.96
C ALA A 141 -4.05 10.38 -9.09
N PRO A 142 -5.34 10.12 -8.76
CA PRO A 142 -5.92 8.78 -8.82
C PRO A 142 -5.71 8.03 -10.14
N PRO A 143 -5.83 8.66 -11.34
CA PRO A 143 -5.55 7.97 -12.60
C PRO A 143 -4.10 7.49 -12.73
N GLN A 144 -3.14 8.20 -12.15
CA GLN A 144 -1.72 7.83 -12.20
C GLN A 144 -1.43 6.69 -11.22
N VAL A 145 -2.06 6.68 -10.05
CA VAL A 145 -2.00 5.56 -9.10
C VAL A 145 -2.62 4.30 -9.73
N LEU A 146 -3.80 4.43 -10.35
CA LEU A 146 -4.45 3.33 -11.08
C LEU A 146 -3.63 2.84 -12.28
N ALA A 147 -2.80 3.66 -12.90
CA ALA A 147 -1.88 3.18 -13.93
C ALA A 147 -0.82 2.21 -13.38
N ILE A 148 -0.51 2.27 -12.08
CA ILE A 148 0.46 1.41 -11.41
C ILE A 148 -0.21 0.14 -10.86
N VAL A 149 -1.32 0.30 -10.12
CA VAL A 149 -1.96 -0.82 -9.40
C VAL A 149 -3.23 -1.36 -10.07
N GLY A 150 -3.73 -0.68 -11.11
CA GLY A 150 -4.99 -0.98 -11.80
C GLY A 150 -5.10 -2.40 -12.33
N GLY A 151 -3.98 -2.98 -12.78
CA GLY A 151 -3.95 -4.36 -13.28
C GLY A 151 -4.23 -5.43 -12.21
N LEU A 152 -4.16 -5.07 -10.92
CA LEU A 152 -4.39 -5.96 -9.79
C LEU A 152 -5.84 -5.90 -9.29
N LEU A 153 -6.59 -4.85 -9.65
CA LEU A 153 -7.96 -4.60 -9.21
C LEU A 153 -8.98 -5.37 -10.07
N GLN A 154 -10.01 -5.93 -9.43
CA GLN A 154 -11.10 -6.65 -10.09
C GLN A 154 -12.45 -6.27 -9.47
N ASN A 155 -13.49 -6.15 -10.30
CA ASN A 155 -14.87 -5.90 -9.86
C ASN A 155 -15.04 -4.65 -8.98
N CYS A 156 -14.25 -3.61 -9.27
CA CYS A 156 -14.38 -2.24 -8.80
C CYS A 156 -15.16 -1.42 -9.85
#